data_AF-A0A2N5X3A6-F1
#
_entry.id   AF-A0A2N5X3A6-F1
#
_cell.length_a   1.000
_cell.length_b   1.000
_cell.length_c   1.000
_cell.angle_alpha   90.00
_cell.angle_beta   90.00
_cell.angle_gamma   90.00
#
_symmetry.space_group_name_H-M   'P 1'
#
loop_
_entity.id
_entity.type
_entity.pdbx_description
1 polymer ?
#
loop_
_entity_poly.entity_id
_entity_poly.type
_entity_poly.pdbx_seq_one_letter_code
_entity_poly.pdbx_strand_id
1 'polypeptide(L)' 'MEALSIVGLILFIVGGLGLLIAAFKTSILWGVGIIVIAPSALIYTVLHWGEAKNPFLLQLLGFVILFASTSGLQTL' A
#
# COMPACT_ATOMS: atom_id res chain seq x y z
N MET A 1 0.60 -16.92 15.04
CA MET A 1 0.39 -15.47 15.29
C MET A 1 1.29 -14.63 14.40
N GLU A 2 2.56 -15.00 14.19
CA GLU A 2 3.50 -14.27 13.32
C GLU A 2 3.29 -14.41 11.80
N ALA A 3 2.88 -15.59 11.31
CA ALA A 3 2.91 -15.85 9.87
C ALA A 3 1.93 -14.96 9.08
N LEU A 4 0.74 -14.71 9.61
CA LEU A 4 -0.28 -13.90 8.93
C LEU A 4 0.09 -12.41 8.92
N SER A 5 0.63 -11.90 10.03
CA SER A 5 1.12 -10.52 10.15
C SER A 5 2.34 -10.29 9.25
N ILE A 6 3.27 -11.25 9.14
CA ILE A 6 4.39 -11.18 8.20
C ILE A 6 3.89 -11.14 6.74
N VAL A 7 2.93 -11.99 6.38
CA VAL A 7 2.34 -11.99 5.03
C VAL A 7 1.64 -10.65 4.74
N GLY A 8 0.87 -10.14 5.69
CA GLY A 8 0.22 -8.84 5.57
C GLY A 8 1.23 -7.70 5.39
N LEU A 9 2.33 -7.73 6.15
CA LEU A 9 3.43 -6.77 6.02
C LEU A 9 4.08 -6.84 4.64
N ILE A 10 4.39 -8.04 4.14
CA ILE A 10 4.99 -8.21 2.82
C ILE A 10 4.06 -7.66 1.74
N LEU A 11 2.77 -8.01 1.77
CA LEU A 11 1.78 -7.50 0.81
C LEU A 11 1.63 -5.97 0.89
N PHE A 12 1.66 -5.40 2.10
CA PHE A 12 1.60 -3.96 2.30
C PHE A 12 2.83 -3.25 1.71
N ILE A 13 4.03 -3.80 1.93
CA ILE A 13 5.28 -3.25 1.38
C ILE A 13 5.32 -3.40 -0.13
N VAL A 14 5.00 -4.59 -0.67
CA VAL A 14 5.01 -4.83 -2.12
C VAL A 14 3.97 -3.94 -2.82
N GLY A 15 2.80 -3.73 -2.21
CA GLY A 15 1.77 -2.84 -2.74
C GLY A 15 2.22 -1.38 -2.72
N GLY A 16 2.81 -0.92 -1.61
CA GLY A 16 3.38 0.42 -1.51
C GLY A 16 4.53 0.67 -2.48
N LEU A 17 5.43 -0.30 -2.63
CA LEU A 17 6.52 -0.23 -3.62
C LEU A 17 6.00 -0.22 -5.05
N GLY A 18 4.98 -1.03 -5.37
CA GLY A 18 4.36 -1.01 -6.70
C GLY A 18 3.71 0.34 -7.01
N LEU A 19 3.12 1.00 -6.01
CA LEU A 19 2.51 2.32 -6.15
C LEU A 19 3.59 3.39 -6.34
N LEU A 20 4.71 3.26 -5.61
CA LEU A 20 5.87 4.12 -5.75
C LEU A 20 6.51 3.97 -7.14
N ILE A 21 6.70 2.75 -7.63
CA ILE A 21 7.25 2.46 -8.97
C ILE A 21 6.33 3.03 -10.04
N ALA A 22 5.01 2.85 -9.93
CA ALA A 22 4.04 3.45 -10.86
C ALA A 22 4.14 4.97 -10.85
N ALA A 23 4.24 5.59 -9.66
CA ALA A 23 4.38 7.03 -9.54
C ALA A 23 5.67 7.56 -10.18
N PHE A 24 6.81 6.92 -9.95
CA PHE A 24 8.07 7.27 -10.61
C PHE A 24 8.02 7.06 -12.13
N LYS A 25 7.31 6.02 -12.61
CA LYS A 25 7.09 5.79 -14.05
C LYS A 25 6.27 6.92 -14.68
N THR A 26 5.32 7.51 -13.96
CA THR A 26 4.54 8.64 -14.46
C THR A 26 5.33 9.95 -14.38
N SER A 27 5.92 10.28 -13.22
CA SER A 27 6.74 11.47 -13.03
C SER A 27 7.56 11.38 -11.74
N ILE A 28 8.80 11.89 -11.79
CA ILE A 28 9.64 12.06 -10.60
C ILE A 28 8.94 12.91 -9.52
N LEU A 29 8.14 13.91 -9.90
CA LEU A 29 7.38 14.73 -8.96
C LEU A 29 6.33 13.90 -8.19
N TRP A 30 5.67 12.95 -8.84
CA TRP A 30 4.71 12.06 -8.19
C TRP A 30 5.43 11.07 -7.27
N GLY A 31 6.53 10.48 -7.72
CA GLY A 31 7.34 9.58 -6.90
C GLY A 31 7.84 10.24 -5.61
N VAL A 32 8.41 11.45 -5.72
CA VAL A 32 8.84 12.24 -4.56
C VAL A 32 7.66 12.71 -3.73
N GLY A 33 6.56 13.13 -4.36
CA GLY A 33 5.34 13.59 -3.67
C GLY A 33 4.74 12.52 -2.75
N ILE A 34 4.81 11.25 -3.13
CA ILE A 34 4.35 10.11 -2.31
C ILE A 34 5.29 9.85 -1.13
N ILE A 35 6.61 9.99 -1.31
CA ILE A 35 7.60 9.80 -0.23
C ILE A 35 7.48 10.90 0.83
N VAL A 36 7.30 12.16 0.40
CA VAL A 36 7.24 13.31 1.30
C VAL A 36 5.87 13.44 1.96
N ILE A 37 4.80 13.15 1.22
CA ILE A 37 3.43 13.35 1.66
C ILE A 37 2.64 12.05 1.40
N ALA A 38 2.44 11.27 2.45
CA ALA A 38 1.66 10.03 2.39
C ALA A 38 0.27 10.17 1.73
N PRO A 39 -0.54 11.24 1.99
CA PRO A 39 -1.83 11.38 1.31
C PRO A 39 -1.72 11.64 -0.20
N SER A 40 -0.55 12.02 -0.73
CA SER A 40 -0.32 12.11 -2.18
C SER A 40 -0.50 10.77 -2.87
N ALA A 41 -0.26 9.65 -2.18
CA ALA A 41 -0.49 8.31 -2.72
C ALA A 41 -1.97 8.10 -3.08
N LEU A 42 -2.89 8.59 -2.24
CA LEU A 42 -4.33 8.51 -2.50
C LEU A 42 -4.72 9.39 -3.68
N ILE A 43 -4.19 10.62 -3.74
CA ILE A 43 -4.44 11.54 -4.86
C ILE A 43 -3.92 10.93 -6.17
N TYR A 44 -2.69 10.40 -6.17
CA TYR A 44 -2.11 9.72 -7.32
C TYR A 44 -2.95 8.51 -7.73
N THR A 45 -3.43 7.72 -6.77
CA THR A 45 -4.26 6.54 -7.04
C THR A 45 -5.57 6.90 -7.71
N VAL A 46 -6.25 7.97 -7.25
CA VAL A 46 -7.50 8.44 -7.85
C VAL A 46 -7.26 9.01 -9.26
N LEU A 47 -6.19 9.79 -9.45
CA LEU A 47 -5.85 10.40 -10.74
C LEU A 47 -5.32 9.40 -11.77
N HIS A 48 -4.54 8.40 -11.33
CA HIS A 48 -3.87 7.42 -12.18
C HIS A 48 -4.40 6.00 -11.90
N TRP A 49 -5.71 5.88 -11.73
CA TRP A 49 -6.39 4.63 -11.37
C TRP A 49 -6.02 3.45 -12.28
N GLY A 50 -5.76 3.71 -13.57
CA GLY A 50 -5.35 2.69 -14.53
C GLY A 50 -4.07 1.95 -14.14
N GLU A 51 -3.04 2.68 -13.68
CA GLU A 51 -1.75 2.10 -13.29
C GLU A 51 -1.69 1.79 -11.78
N ALA A 52 -2.37 2.59 -10.95
CA ALA A 52 -2.28 2.50 -9.49
C ALA A 52 -3.22 1.45 -8.87
N LYS A 53 -4.30 1.02 -9.55
CA LYS A 53 -5.29 0.09 -8.96
C LYS A 53 -4.68 -1.22 -8.46
N ASN A 54 -3.77 -1.84 -9.23
CA ASN A 54 -3.19 -3.13 -8.89
C ASN A 54 -2.30 -3.03 -7.63
N PRO A 55 -1.31 -2.13 -7.57
CA PRO A 55 -0.50 -1.98 -6.37
C PRO A 55 -1.28 -1.46 -5.16
N PHE A 56 -2.25 -0.58 -5.38
CA PHE A 56 -3.11 -0.06 -4.30
C PHE A 56 -3.99 -1.17 -3.68
N LEU A 57 -4.63 -2.01 -4.50
CA LEU A 57 -5.44 -3.13 -4.00
C LEU A 57 -4.59 -4.15 -3.24
N LEU A 58 -3.35 -4.40 -3.70
CA LEU A 58 -2.42 -5.27 -2.99
C LEU A 58 -2.03 -4.69 -1.62
N GLN A 59 -1.75 -3.38 -1.58
CA GLN A 59 -1.45 -2.66 -0.35
C GLN A 59 -2.64 -2.71 0.63
N LEU A 60 -3.85 -2.49 0.11
CA LEU A 60 -5.09 -2.53 0.89
C LEU A 60 -5.36 -3.93 1.45
N LEU A 61 -5.13 -4.99 0.67
CA LEU A 61 -5.20 -6.38 1.13
C LEU A 61 -4.20 -6.64 2.27
N GLY A 62 -2.95 -6.22 2.11
CA GLY A 62 -1.93 -6.33 3.16
C GLY A 62 -2.34 -5.59 4.44
N PHE A 63 -2.90 -4.39 4.30
CA PHE A 63 -3.42 -3.60 5.42
C PHE A 63 -4.59 -4.29 6.13
N VAL A 64 -5.56 -4.84 5.39
CA VAL A 64 -6.69 -5.58 5.97
C VAL A 64 -6.20 -6.82 6.72
N ILE A 65 -5.23 -7.56 6.16
CA ILE A 65 -4.65 -8.74 6.81
C ILE A 65 -3.92 -8.35 8.10
N LEU A 66 -3.12 -7.27 8.08
CA LEU A 66 -2.45 -6.74 9.27
C LEU A 66 -3.47 -6.32 10.33
N PHE A 67 -4.49 -5.54 9.94
CA PHE A 67 -5.51 -5.05 10.85
C PHE A 67 -6.29 -6.21 11.48
N ALA A 68 -6.77 -7.16 10.67
CA ALA A 68 -7.46 -8.37 11.14
C ALA A 68 -6.59 -9.23 12.05
N SER A 69 -5.29 -9.34 11.75
CA SER A 69 -4.34 -10.07 12.59
C SER A 69 -4.12 -9.39 13.94
N THR A 70 -4.25 -8.06 14.02
CA THR A 70 -4.06 -7.29 15.26
C THR A 70 -5.34 -7.28 16.09
N SER A 71 -6.50 -7.07 15.44
CA SER A 71 -7.82 -7.04 16.11
C SER A 71 -8.32 -8.42 16.54
N GLY A 72 -7.94 -9.49 15.82
CA GLY A 72 -8.29 -10.86 16.18
C GLY A 72 -7.58 -11.39 17.43
N LEU A 73 -6.57 -10.68 17.96
CA LEU A 73 -5.75 -11.12 19.09
C LEU A 73 -5.99 -10.36 20.41
N GLN A 74 -6.74 -9.25 20.42
CA GLN A 74 -7.11 -8.59 21.69
C GLN A 74 -8.32 -9.23 22.39
N THR A 75 -8.95 -10.24 21.78
CA THR A 75 -10.22 -10.83 22.25
C THR A 75 -10.11 -12.29 22.73
N LEU A 76 -8.91 -12.88 22.76
CA LEU A 76 -8.62 -14.22 23.29
C LEU A 76 -7.66 -14.12 24.49
#